data_AF-A0A7C4TXX3-F1
#
_entry.id   AF-A0A7C4TXX3-F1
#
_cell.length_a   1.000
_cell.length_b   1.000
_cell.length_c   1.000
_cell.angle_alpha   90.00
_cell.angle_beta   90.00
_cell.angle_gamma   90.00
#
_symmetry.space_group_name_H-M   'P 1'
#
loop_
_entity.id
_entity.type
_entity.pdbx_description
1 polymer ?
#
loop_
_entity_poly.entity_id
_entity_poly.type
_entity_poly.pdbx_seq_one_letter_code
_entity_poly.pdbx_strand_id
1 'polypeptide(L)'
;MANFLTHPRFGCEKEYEVIIDDELNSLEINNFSSGIYLDSVKTKPCYIRKIGNKKYSVILKEGKKRQIRRMFEFFGKRVLKLKRVRIKSVSLNGLKQGSWRYLTRKEIDGLRKFFRGE
;
A
#
# COMPACT_ATOMS: atom_id res chain seq x y z
N MET A 1 -18.14 -8.91 5.07
CA MET A 1 -16.78 -9.02 4.49
C MET A 1 -16.12 -7.69 4.19
N ALA A 2 -16.81 -6.69 3.60
CA ALA A 2 -16.20 -5.39 3.26
C ALA A 2 -15.43 -4.74 4.44
N ASN A 3 -16.02 -4.74 5.65
CA ASN A 3 -15.41 -4.19 6.86
C ASN A 3 -14.03 -4.80 7.17
N PHE A 4 -13.81 -6.08 6.91
CA PHE A 4 -12.52 -6.72 7.19
C PHE A 4 -11.40 -6.27 6.25
N LEU A 5 -11.74 -5.82 5.04
CA LEU A 5 -10.78 -5.34 4.05
C LEU A 5 -10.43 -3.86 4.26
N THR A 6 -11.40 -3.09 4.75
CA THR A 6 -11.29 -1.63 4.88
C THR A 6 -10.92 -1.18 6.28
N HIS A 7 -11.33 -1.88 7.33
CA HIS A 7 -11.10 -1.44 8.70
C HIS A 7 -9.62 -1.61 9.12
N PRO A 8 -8.94 -0.56 9.64
CA PRO A 8 -7.52 -0.61 10.01
C PRO A 8 -7.17 -1.69 11.04
N ARG A 9 -8.12 -2.06 11.92
CA ARG A 9 -7.91 -3.08 12.97
C ARG A 9 -7.38 -4.41 12.44
N PHE A 10 -7.78 -4.80 11.23
CA PHE A 10 -7.40 -6.10 10.69
C PHE A 10 -6.01 -6.10 10.06
N GLY A 11 -5.40 -4.94 9.84
CA GLY A 11 -4.06 -4.89 9.27
C GLY A 11 -3.97 -5.39 7.82
N CYS A 12 -5.09 -5.35 7.08
CA CYS A 12 -5.16 -5.92 5.73
C CYS A 12 -4.20 -5.18 4.79
N GLU A 13 -3.17 -5.92 4.37
CA GLU A 13 -2.07 -5.43 3.54
C GLU A 13 -2.58 -4.96 2.18
N LYS A 14 -2.12 -3.77 1.80
CA LYS A 14 -2.39 -3.15 0.51
C LYS A 14 -1.07 -2.75 -0.10
N GLU A 15 -0.85 -3.17 -1.33
CA GLU A 15 0.35 -2.85 -2.09
C GLU A 15 0.05 -1.81 -3.15
N TYR A 16 0.94 -0.83 -3.25
CA TYR A 16 0.82 0.31 -4.13
C TYR A 16 2.09 0.47 -4.95
N GLU A 17 1.92 0.70 -6.25
CA GLU A 17 2.94 1.28 -7.09
C GLU A 17 2.80 2.80 -7.08
N VAL A 18 3.89 3.48 -6.79
CA VAL A 18 3.96 4.93 -6.65
C VAL A 18 5.02 5.47 -7.60
N ILE A 19 4.67 6.50 -8.37
CA ILE A 19 5.61 7.29 -9.15
C ILE A 19 5.66 8.69 -8.52
N ILE A 20 6.86 9.18 -8.27
CA ILE A 20 7.13 10.48 -7.67
C ILE A 20 7.89 11.40 -8.64
N ASP A 21 7.94 12.68 -8.31
CA ASP A 21 8.60 13.72 -9.12
C ASP A 21 10.13 13.67 -9.02
N ASP A 22 10.67 13.14 -7.94
CA ASP A 22 12.10 12.99 -7.68
C ASP A 22 12.41 11.75 -6.83
N GLU A 23 13.67 11.36 -6.66
CA GLU A 23 14.04 10.13 -5.96
C GLU A 23 14.20 10.31 -4.44
N LEU A 24 13.88 9.24 -3.70
CA LEU A 24 14.28 9.07 -2.30
C LEU A 24 15.69 8.48 -2.20
N ASN A 25 16.48 8.99 -1.28
CA ASN A 25 17.77 8.42 -0.88
C ASN A 25 17.59 7.27 0.13
N SER A 26 18.67 6.54 0.43
CA SER A 26 18.64 5.36 1.30
C SER A 26 18.19 5.67 2.74
N LEU A 27 18.56 6.83 3.29
CA LEU A 27 18.16 7.25 4.64
C LEU A 27 16.65 7.56 4.68
N GLU A 28 16.14 8.24 3.67
CA GLU A 28 14.71 8.53 3.53
C GLU A 28 13.89 7.25 3.40
N ILE A 29 14.37 6.27 2.62
CA ILE A 29 13.72 4.95 2.49
C ILE A 29 13.67 4.23 3.84
N ASN A 30 14.76 4.26 4.61
CA ASN A 30 14.81 3.64 5.95
C ASN A 30 13.88 4.34 6.95
N ASN A 31 13.80 5.67 6.92
CA ASN A 31 12.88 6.44 7.75
C ASN A 31 11.42 6.18 7.35
N PHE A 32 11.14 6.13 6.04
CA PHE A 32 9.82 5.81 5.51
C PHE A 32 9.36 4.42 5.97
N SER A 33 10.23 3.41 5.86
CA SER A 33 9.90 2.02 6.24
C SER A 33 9.70 1.86 7.76
N SER A 34 10.49 2.57 8.57
CA SER A 34 10.39 2.54 10.04
C SER A 34 9.17 3.29 10.59
N GLY A 35 8.54 4.09 9.74
CA GLY A 35 7.38 4.91 10.07
C GLY A 35 7.76 6.32 10.53
N ILE A 36 6.98 7.29 10.07
CA ILE A 36 7.19 8.73 10.29
C ILE A 36 6.02 9.33 11.07
N TYR A 37 6.22 10.49 11.68
CA TYR A 37 5.15 11.21 12.36
C TYR A 37 4.35 12.05 11.35
N LEU A 38 3.04 11.77 11.26
CA LEU A 38 2.08 12.56 10.49
C LEU A 38 0.97 13.02 11.45
N ASP A 39 0.72 14.34 11.53
CA ASP A 39 -0.23 14.96 12.48
C ASP A 39 -0.06 14.45 13.92
N SER A 40 1.18 14.45 14.42
CA SER A 40 1.51 13.97 15.77
C SER A 40 1.23 12.48 16.02
N VAL A 41 0.93 11.70 14.98
CA VAL A 41 0.74 10.25 15.07
C VAL A 41 1.77 9.54 14.20
N LYS A 42 2.55 8.63 14.79
CA LYS A 42 3.48 7.80 14.04
C LYS A 42 2.73 6.83 13.12
N THR A 43 3.14 6.73 11.86
CA THR A 43 2.67 5.68 10.96
C THR A 43 3.22 4.34 11.42
N LYS A 44 2.47 3.26 11.17
CA LYS A 44 3.00 1.91 11.38
C LYS A 44 4.18 1.67 10.44
N PRO A 45 5.17 0.85 10.84
CA PRO A 45 6.20 0.39 9.92
C PRO A 45 5.59 -0.22 8.67
N CYS A 46 6.24 0.02 7.54
CA CYS A 46 5.77 -0.42 6.24
C CYS A 46 6.93 -0.91 5.38
N TYR A 47 6.60 -1.66 4.32
CA TYR A 47 7.58 -2.05 3.33
C TYR A 47 7.60 -1.02 2.21
N ILE A 48 8.80 -0.60 1.80
CA ILE A 48 9.02 0.23 0.62
C ILE A 48 10.23 -0.31 -0.13
N ARG A 49 10.12 -0.41 -1.46
CA ARG A 49 11.21 -0.83 -2.34
C ARG A 49 11.20 -0.04 -3.63
N LYS A 50 12.37 0.44 -4.06
CA LYS A 50 12.55 1.03 -5.40
C LYS A 50 12.42 -0.06 -6.46
N ILE A 51 11.55 0.14 -7.45
CA ILE A 51 11.27 -0.82 -8.53
C ILE A 51 11.52 -0.23 -9.93
N GLY A 52 12.09 0.98 -9.98
CA GLY A 52 12.45 1.69 -11.20
C GLY A 52 12.86 3.13 -10.91
N ASN A 53 13.15 3.91 -11.97
CA ASN A 53 13.44 5.33 -11.85
C ASN A 53 12.23 6.07 -11.28
N LYS A 54 12.41 6.76 -10.14
CA LYS A 54 11.34 7.46 -9.40
C LYS A 54 10.09 6.62 -9.12
N LYS A 55 10.22 5.28 -9.11
CA LYS A 55 9.10 4.33 -8.96
C LYS A 55 9.33 3.38 -7.79
N TYR A 56 8.32 3.25 -6.93
CA TYR A 56 8.39 2.51 -5.67
C TYR A 56 7.20 1.57 -5.52
N SER A 57 7.42 0.38 -4.95
CA SER A 57 6.37 -0.47 -4.38
C SER A 57 6.30 -0.21 -2.88
N VAL A 58 5.10 0.05 -2.36
CA VAL A 58 4.83 0.33 -0.94
C VAL A 58 3.73 -0.60 -0.44
N ILE A 59 3.97 -1.31 0.66
CA ILE A 59 2.99 -2.18 1.30
C ILE A 59 2.62 -1.60 2.67
N LEU A 60 1.35 -1.21 2.82
CA LEU A 60 0.79 -0.68 4.06
C LEU A 60 -0.17 -1.69 4.71
N LYS A 61 -0.14 -1.77 6.04
CA LYS A 61 -1.11 -2.49 6.87
C LYS A 61 -2.22 -1.59 7.42
N GLU A 62 -2.10 -0.28 7.23
CA GLU A 62 -3.09 0.72 7.62
C GLU A 62 -3.56 1.54 6.42
N GLY A 63 -4.60 2.35 6.62
CA GLY A 63 -5.25 3.11 5.56
C GLY A 63 -5.69 4.49 6.04
N LYS A 64 -4.76 5.32 6.53
CA LYS A 64 -5.07 6.71 6.91
C LYS A 64 -5.36 7.55 5.65
N LYS A 65 -6.13 8.63 5.80
CA LYS A 65 -6.52 9.52 4.68
C LYS A 65 -5.27 10.04 3.96
N ARG A 66 -5.19 9.75 2.65
CA ARG A 66 -4.05 10.14 1.77
C ARG A 66 -2.67 9.70 2.29
N GLN A 67 -2.59 8.68 3.13
CA GLN A 67 -1.36 8.31 3.84
C GLN A 67 -0.11 8.26 2.97
N ILE A 68 -0.15 7.54 1.85
CA ILE A 68 1.02 7.40 0.96
C ILE A 68 1.48 8.77 0.43
N ARG A 69 0.54 9.59 -0.05
CA ARG A 69 0.87 10.92 -0.56
C ARG A 69 1.53 11.77 0.51
N ARG A 70 0.96 11.76 1.72
CA ARG A 70 1.49 12.48 2.88
C ARG A 70 2.87 11.99 3.32
N MET A 71 3.11 10.68 3.22
CA MET A 71 4.42 10.10 3.56
C MET A 71 5.51 10.51 2.57
N PHE A 72 5.21 10.60 1.28
CA PHE A 72 6.18 11.15 0.31
C PHE A 72 6.32 12.67 0.45
N GLU A 73 5.22 13.39 0.69
CA GLU A 73 5.21 14.85 0.92
C GLU A 73 6.07 15.24 2.14
N PHE A 74 6.14 14.39 3.17
CA PHE A 74 7.03 14.58 4.33
C PHE A 74 8.50 14.70 3.95
N PHE A 75 8.94 13.97 2.90
CA PHE A 75 10.30 14.06 2.35
C PHE A 75 10.42 15.08 1.22
N GLY A 76 9.43 15.98 1.07
CA GLY A 76 9.40 16.98 0.00
C GLY A 76 9.15 16.39 -1.40
N LYS A 77 8.69 15.14 -1.50
CA LYS A 77 8.43 14.48 -2.80
C LYS A 77 6.94 14.46 -3.12
N ARG A 78 6.59 14.73 -4.38
CA ARG A 78 5.21 14.75 -4.85
C ARG A 78 4.85 13.46 -5.57
N VAL A 79 3.74 12.85 -5.18
CA VAL A 79 3.21 11.66 -5.85
C VAL A 79 2.50 12.05 -7.15
N LEU A 80 3.11 11.70 -8.28
CA LEU A 80 2.57 11.89 -9.63
C LEU A 80 1.54 10.81 -9.98
N LYS A 81 1.83 9.54 -9.66
CA LYS A 81 0.93 8.41 -9.91
C LYS A 81 0.86 7.51 -8.68
N LEU A 82 -0.36 7.11 -8.33
CA LEU A 82 -0.61 6.17 -7.25
C LEU A 82 -1.56 5.08 -7.74
N LYS A 83 -1.10 3.84 -7.78
CA LYS A 83 -1.90 2.68 -8.21
C LYS A 83 -1.84 1.60 -7.16
N ARG A 84 -2.99 1.25 -6.56
CA ARG A 84 -3.08 0.07 -5.69
C ARG A 84 -3.11 -1.17 -6.57
N VAL A 85 -2.12 -2.05 -6.44
CA VAL A 85 -1.96 -3.24 -7.30
C VAL A 85 -2.42 -4.53 -6.62
N ARG A 86 -2.50 -4.55 -5.28
CA ARG A 86 -2.91 -5.72 -4.51
C ARG A 86 -3.64 -5.35 -3.23
N ILE A 87 -4.59 -6.19 -2.84
CA ILE A 87 -5.20 -6.23 -1.51
C ILE A 87 -5.10 -7.68 -1.03
N LYS A 88 -4.21 -7.94 -0.07
CA LYS A 88 -3.93 -9.29 0.46
C LYS A 88 -3.71 -10.33 -0.67
N SER A 89 -4.61 -11.29 -0.84
CA SER A 89 -4.55 -12.36 -1.86
C SER A 89 -5.03 -11.92 -3.24
N VAL A 90 -5.71 -10.77 -3.36
CA VAL A 90 -6.31 -10.28 -4.61
C VAL A 90 -5.37 -9.30 -5.29
N SER A 91 -4.99 -9.58 -6.54
CA SER A 91 -4.11 -8.71 -7.34
C SER A 91 -4.81 -8.20 -8.60
N LEU A 92 -4.33 -7.08 -9.12
CA LEU A 92 -4.75 -6.53 -10.42
C LEU A 92 -4.14 -7.25 -11.63
N ASN A 93 -3.35 -8.30 -11.42
CA ASN A 93 -2.69 -9.01 -12.52
C ASN A 93 -3.72 -9.55 -13.51
N GLY A 94 -3.48 -9.29 -14.80
CA GLY A 94 -4.36 -9.70 -15.90
C GLY A 94 -5.64 -8.88 -16.07
N LEU A 95 -5.86 -7.81 -15.29
CA LEU A 95 -7.05 -6.96 -15.40
C LEU A 95 -6.73 -5.64 -16.14
N LYS A 96 -7.46 -5.39 -17.23
CA LYS A 96 -7.38 -4.11 -17.96
C LYS A 96 -8.02 -2.98 -17.15
N GLN A 97 -7.56 -1.75 -17.38
CA GLN A 97 -8.12 -0.57 -16.73
C GLN A 97 -9.61 -0.43 -17.08
N GLY A 98 -10.44 -0.13 -16.08
CA GLY A 98 -11.90 0.00 -16.24
C GLY A 98 -12.66 -1.33 -16.27
N SER A 99 -11.96 -2.47 -16.36
CA SER A 99 -12.58 -3.79 -16.32
C SER A 99 -12.74 -4.29 -14.89
N TRP A 100 -13.66 -5.25 -14.70
CA TRP A 100 -13.82 -6.01 -13.47
C TRP A 100 -13.89 -7.50 -13.79
N ARG A 101 -13.64 -8.35 -12.79
CA ARG A 101 -13.82 -9.79 -12.87
C ARG A 101 -14.27 -10.33 -11.53
N TYR A 102 -14.87 -11.52 -11.53
CA TYR A 102 -15.08 -12.27 -10.30
C TYR A 102 -13.75 -12.73 -9.70
N LEU A 103 -13.72 -12.80 -8.37
CA LEU A 103 -12.59 -13.37 -7.65
C LEU A 103 -12.53 -14.87 -7.88
N THR A 104 -11.32 -15.39 -8.03
CA THR A 104 -11.09 -16.84 -8.11
C THR A 104 -11.32 -17.49 -6.75
N ARG A 105 -11.61 -18.80 -6.71
CA ARG A 105 -11.72 -19.55 -5.45
C ARG A 105 -10.48 -19.38 -4.57
N LYS A 106 -9.29 -19.46 -5.16
CA LYS A 106 -8.00 -19.24 -4.48
C LYS A 106 -7.91 -17.88 -3.80
N GLU A 107 -8.35 -16.81 -4.47
CA GLU A 107 -8.37 -15.47 -3.89
C GLU A 107 -9.36 -15.36 -2.73
N ILE A 108 -10.57 -15.92 -2.90
CA ILE A 108 -11.62 -15.95 -1.87
C ILE A 108 -11.13 -16.72 -0.63
N ASP A 109 -10.53 -17.89 -0.82
CA ASP A 109 -10.02 -18.71 0.28
C ASP A 109 -8.88 -18.00 1.01
N GLY A 110 -7.99 -17.32 0.28
CA GLY A 110 -6.96 -16.47 0.89
C GLY A 110 -7.54 -15.33 1.75
N LEU A 111 -8.64 -14.72 1.32
CA LEU A 111 -9.34 -13.72 2.13
C LEU A 111 -10.04 -14.35 3.34
N ARG A 112 -10.66 -15.52 3.18
CA ARG A 112 -11.35 -16.23 4.26
C ARG A 112 -10.41 -16.67 5.37
N LYS A 113 -9.25 -17.24 5.04
CA LYS A 113 -8.21 -17.63 6.02
C LYS A 113 -7.80 -16.44 6.88
N PHE A 114 -7.51 -15.31 6.23
CA PHE A 114 -7.17 -14.07 6.91
C PHE A 114 -8.28 -13.57 7.87
N PHE A 115 -9.56 -13.72 7.51
CA PHE A 115 -10.66 -13.33 8.42
C PHE A 115 -10.84 -14.28 9.61
N ARG A 116 -10.40 -15.54 9.48
CA ARG A 116 -10.47 -16.54 10.54
C ARG A 116 -9.29 -16.49 11.51
N GLY A 117 -8.25 -15.71 11.21
CA GLY A 117 -7.05 -15.60 12.04
C GLY A 117 -6.06 -16.75 11.85
N GLU A 118 -6.21 -17.52 10.76
CA GLU A 118 -5.33 -18.61 10.33
C GLU A 118 -4.27 -18.14 9.33
#